data_AF-A0A975IID9-F1
#
_entry.id   AF-A0A975IID9-F1
#
_cell.length_a   1.000
_cell.length_b   1.000
_cell.length_c   1.000
_cell.angle_alpha   90.00
_cell.angle_beta   90.00
_cell.angle_gamma   90.00
#
_symmetry.space_group_name_H-M   'P 1'
#
loop_
_entity.id
_entity.type
_entity.pdbx_description
1 polymer ?
#
loop_
_entity_poly.entity_id
_entity_poly.type
_entity_poly.pdbx_seq_one_letter_code
_entity_poly.pdbx_strand_id
1 'polypeptide(L)'
;MQIDEIDPSGSNLAVLLKSLTEYEKKSFSRWTKENFGFFVWVESVGLHYSIKIESETDNQEYNINDMGFGYSQVLPIIASLWLEIFKRNKKGKYIIFVIEQPELHLHPEYQAKLSILFSRIVTIAKDKGLGLRIIFETHSKTMVDTLGDCIEDKIIEKDDVNIVLFQKESNQGTVISFSDFDEQGYLNHWPVGFFSGRL
;
A
#
# COMPACT_ATOMS: atom_id res chain seq x y z
N MET A 1 23.20 2.30 13.83
CA MET A 1 21.76 2.51 13.56
C MET A 1 21.25 1.24 12.92
N GLN A 2 20.13 0.71 13.40
CA GLN A 2 19.59 -0.58 12.95
C GLN A 2 18.93 -0.38 11.58
N ILE A 3 19.56 -0.88 10.51
CA ILE A 3 19.14 -0.67 9.11
C ILE A 3 18.09 -1.72 8.70
N ASP A 4 17.13 -1.99 9.58
CA ASP A 4 16.19 -3.10 9.41
C ASP A 4 14.76 -2.64 9.15
N GLU A 5 14.42 -1.36 9.39
CA GLU A 5 13.08 -0.79 9.19
C GLU A 5 13.16 0.52 8.42
N ILE A 6 12.09 0.87 7.71
CA ILE A 6 11.97 2.15 7.02
C ILE A 6 11.40 3.17 7.99
N ASP A 7 12.05 4.32 8.11
CA ASP A 7 11.55 5.42 8.94
C ASP A 7 10.19 5.91 8.39
N PRO A 8 9.28 6.45 9.22
CA PRO A 8 8.00 6.97 8.74
C PRO A 8 8.11 8.04 7.65
N SER A 9 9.25 8.74 7.58
CA SER A 9 9.59 9.71 6.53
C SER A 9 10.10 9.10 5.23
N GLY A 10 10.44 7.81 5.22
CA GLY A 10 11.11 7.13 4.10
C GLY A 10 12.59 7.50 3.90
N SER A 11 13.19 8.32 4.77
CA SER A 11 14.53 8.90 4.55
C SER A 11 15.67 7.88 4.46
N ASN A 12 15.50 6.72 5.09
CA ASN A 12 16.51 5.65 5.09
C ASN A 12 16.26 4.58 4.01
N LEU A 13 15.24 4.74 3.15
CA LEU A 13 14.83 3.75 2.16
C LEU A 13 15.97 3.35 1.21
N ALA A 14 16.72 4.32 0.69
CA ALA A 14 17.82 4.04 -0.25
C ALA A 14 18.93 3.20 0.41
N VAL A 15 19.26 3.49 1.68
CA VAL A 15 20.27 2.75 2.44
C VAL A 15 19.80 1.33 2.73
N LEU A 16 18.51 1.17 3.07
CA LEU A 16 17.93 -0.14 3.34
C LEU A 16 17.87 -0.99 2.06
N LEU A 17 17.39 -0.45 0.94
CA LEU A 17 17.36 -1.18 -0.33
C LEU A 17 18.77 -1.56 -0.80
N LYS A 18 19.79 -0.74 -0.48
CA LYS A 18 21.18 -1.07 -0.77
C LYS A 18 21.71 -2.22 0.08
N SER A 19 21.26 -2.35 1.34
CA SER A 19 21.69 -3.41 2.26
C SER A 19 21.13 -4.79 1.93
N LEU A 20 20.13 -4.86 1.05
CA LEU A 20 19.59 -6.11 0.53
C LEU A 20 20.64 -6.92 -0.23
N THR A 21 20.56 -8.24 -0.13
CA THR A 21 21.29 -9.18 -0.98
C THR A 21 20.85 -9.06 -2.44
N GLU A 22 21.67 -9.55 -3.38
CA GLU A 22 21.31 -9.50 -4.81
C GLU A 22 20.03 -10.30 -5.14
N TYR A 23 19.77 -11.38 -4.40
CA TYR A 23 18.52 -12.13 -4.52
C TYR A 23 17.33 -11.29 -4.05
N GLU A 24 17.43 -10.65 -2.89
CA GLU A 24 16.39 -9.79 -2.33
C GLU A 24 16.11 -8.58 -3.22
N LYS A 25 17.16 -7.94 -3.76
CA LYS A 25 17.00 -6.84 -4.72
C LYS A 25 16.22 -7.25 -5.96
N LYS A 26 16.58 -8.38 -6.57
CA LYS A 26 15.87 -8.93 -7.73
C LYS A 26 14.42 -9.29 -7.38
N SER A 27 14.19 -9.87 -6.21
CA SER A 27 12.86 -10.20 -5.73
C SER A 27 12.00 -8.96 -5.48
N PHE A 28 12.58 -7.90 -4.89
CA PHE A 28 11.89 -6.64 -4.66
C PHE A 28 11.58 -5.91 -5.97
N SER A 29 12.54 -5.84 -6.89
CA SER A 29 12.35 -5.21 -8.21
C SER A 29 11.28 -5.93 -9.04
N ARG A 30 11.24 -7.28 -8.98
CA ARG A 30 10.15 -8.06 -9.58
C ARG A 30 8.81 -7.77 -8.91
N TRP A 31 8.79 -7.65 -7.59
CA TRP A 31 7.58 -7.36 -6.84
C TRP A 31 6.99 -5.98 -7.20
N THR A 32 7.81 -4.93 -7.30
CA THR A 32 7.35 -3.61 -7.73
C THR A 32 6.85 -3.64 -9.17
N LYS A 33 7.52 -4.42 -10.03
CA LYS A 33 7.09 -4.61 -11.42
C LYS A 33 5.70 -5.22 -11.49
N GLU A 34 5.50 -6.37 -10.85
CA GLU A 34 4.25 -7.13 -10.92
C GLU A 34 3.04 -6.41 -10.30
N ASN A 35 3.27 -5.55 -9.31
CA ASN A 35 2.17 -4.85 -8.61
C ASN A 35 1.95 -3.43 -9.12
N PHE A 36 2.98 -2.76 -9.66
CA PHE A 36 2.90 -1.35 -10.02
C PHE A 36 3.34 -1.00 -11.44
N GLY A 37 3.97 -1.93 -12.17
CA GLY A 37 4.45 -1.71 -13.54
C GLY A 37 5.76 -0.93 -13.62
N PHE A 38 6.57 -0.95 -12.55
CA PHE A 38 7.88 -0.32 -12.55
C PHE A 38 8.95 -1.12 -11.82
N PHE A 39 10.19 -1.02 -12.28
CA PHE A 39 11.35 -1.58 -11.61
C PHE A 39 11.96 -0.59 -10.64
N VAL A 40 12.53 -1.09 -9.55
CA VAL A 40 13.26 -0.27 -8.57
C VAL A 40 14.63 -0.86 -8.30
N TRP A 41 15.66 0.00 -8.29
CA TRP A 41 17.00 -0.34 -7.82
C TRP A 41 17.70 0.87 -7.19
N VAL A 42 18.83 0.62 -6.54
CA VAL A 42 19.65 1.68 -5.92
C VAL A 42 20.98 1.78 -6.64
N GLU A 43 21.27 2.97 -7.14
CA GLU A 43 22.58 3.35 -7.65
C GLU A 43 23.41 4.05 -6.57
N SER A 44 24.72 3.81 -6.59
CA SER A 44 25.67 4.49 -5.72
C SER A 44 26.49 5.44 -6.58
N VAL A 45 26.38 6.74 -6.32
CA VAL A 45 27.20 7.77 -6.96
C VAL A 45 28.07 8.39 -5.87
N GLY A 46 29.30 7.88 -5.74
CA GLY A 46 30.20 8.24 -4.64
C GLY A 46 29.62 7.85 -3.28
N LEU A 47 29.47 8.83 -2.39
CA LEU A 47 28.89 8.65 -1.04
C LEU A 47 27.36 8.77 -1.00
N HIS A 48 26.73 9.10 -2.14
CA HIS A 48 25.29 9.30 -2.22
C HIS A 48 24.60 8.07 -2.83
N TYR A 49 23.42 7.76 -2.31
CA TYR A 49 22.54 6.73 -2.84
C TYR A 49 21.36 7.39 -3.55
N SER A 50 21.04 6.90 -4.73
CA SER A 50 19.87 7.33 -5.50
C SER A 50 19.01 6.13 -5.84
N ILE A 51 17.71 6.25 -5.61
CA ILE A 51 16.74 5.25 -6.03
C ILE A 51 16.37 5.55 -7.47
N LYS A 52 16.52 4.56 -8.34
CA LYS A 52 16.13 4.61 -9.74
C LYS A 52 14.86 3.81 -9.95
N ILE A 53 13.98 4.37 -10.78
CA ILE A 53 12.71 3.79 -11.19
C ILE A 53 12.70 3.72 -12.70
N GLU A 54 12.33 2.56 -13.26
CA GLU A 54 12.07 2.40 -14.68
C GLU A 54 10.62 2.02 -14.89
N SER A 55 9.87 2.85 -15.62
CA SER A 55 8.46 2.60 -15.92
C SER A 55 8.32 1.69 -17.14
N GLU A 56 7.44 0.69 -17.07
CA GLU A 56 7.13 -0.14 -18.24
C GLU A 56 6.36 0.63 -19.33
N THR A 57 5.77 1.78 -18.99
CA THR A 57 4.96 2.55 -19.95
C THR A 57 5.80 3.20 -21.04
N ASP A 58 7.01 3.66 -20.71
CA ASP A 58 7.90 4.41 -21.60
C ASP A 58 9.32 3.85 -21.67
N ASN A 59 9.65 2.83 -20.87
CA ASN A 59 10.99 2.26 -20.70
C ASN A 59 12.05 3.34 -20.44
N GLN A 60 11.68 4.39 -19.72
CA GLN A 60 12.59 5.45 -19.30
C GLN A 60 12.99 5.26 -17.84
N GLU A 61 14.25 5.57 -17.56
CA GLU A 61 14.79 5.59 -16.21
C GLU A 61 14.65 7.00 -15.61
N TYR A 62 14.13 7.04 -14.39
CA TYR A 62 13.98 8.27 -13.61
C TYR A 62 14.64 8.12 -12.25
N ASN A 63 15.19 9.21 -11.73
CA ASN A 63 15.45 9.32 -10.31
C ASN A 63 14.11 9.44 -9.57
N ILE A 64 13.96 8.78 -8.43
CA ILE A 64 12.75 8.94 -7.61
C ILE A 64 12.45 10.40 -7.26
N ASN A 65 13.51 11.24 -7.14
CA ASN A 65 13.36 12.67 -6.88
C ASN A 65 12.80 13.46 -8.08
N ASP A 66 12.97 12.92 -9.29
CA ASP A 66 12.48 13.52 -10.54
C ASP A 66 11.10 12.95 -10.93
N MET A 67 10.64 11.91 -10.24
CA MET A 67 9.31 11.33 -10.36
C MET A 67 8.29 12.13 -9.54
N GLY A 68 7.03 12.14 -9.99
CA GLY A 68 5.95 12.82 -9.28
C GLY A 68 5.83 12.36 -7.82
N PHE A 69 5.40 13.28 -6.95
CA PHE A 69 5.39 13.13 -5.48
C PHE A 69 4.77 11.80 -4.97
N GLY A 70 3.79 11.24 -5.68
CA GLY A 70 3.16 9.97 -5.33
C GLY A 70 4.11 8.76 -5.29
N TYR A 71 5.14 8.68 -6.15
CA TYR A 71 6.09 7.55 -6.13
C TYR A 71 6.93 7.55 -4.84
N SER A 72 7.39 8.73 -4.43
CA SER A 72 8.18 8.93 -3.21
C SER A 72 7.41 8.61 -1.94
N GLN A 73 6.07 8.78 -1.95
CA GLN A 73 5.21 8.44 -0.81
C GLN A 73 4.88 6.94 -0.73
N VAL A 74 4.60 6.31 -1.87
CA VAL A 74 4.13 4.91 -1.87
C VAL A 74 5.28 3.91 -1.77
N LEU A 75 6.45 4.23 -2.32
CA LEU A 75 7.57 3.29 -2.31
C LEU A 75 8.01 2.86 -0.89
N PRO A 76 8.11 3.76 0.11
CA PRO A 76 8.34 3.37 1.51
C PRO A 76 7.30 2.36 2.04
N ILE A 77 6.02 2.53 1.70
CA ILE A 77 4.93 1.63 2.11
C ILE A 77 5.14 0.25 1.47
N ILE A 78 5.36 0.20 0.15
CA ILE A 78 5.57 -1.05 -0.59
C ILE A 78 6.79 -1.79 -0.05
N ALA A 79 7.90 -1.08 0.13
CA ALA A 79 9.14 -1.66 0.63
C ALA A 79 8.98 -2.20 2.06
N SER A 80 8.29 -1.47 2.93
CA SER A 80 8.04 -1.92 4.31
C SER A 80 7.23 -3.20 4.35
N LEU A 81 6.13 -3.25 3.60
CA LEU A 81 5.30 -4.45 3.48
C LEU A 81 6.09 -5.64 2.92
N TRP A 82 6.90 -5.41 1.88
CA TRP A 82 7.72 -6.46 1.29
C TRP A 82 8.73 -7.04 2.28
N LEU A 83 9.41 -6.18 3.04
CA LEU A 83 10.39 -6.61 4.06
C LEU A 83 9.73 -7.44 5.16
N GLU A 84 8.56 -7.02 5.64
CA GLU A 84 7.82 -7.72 6.68
C GLU A 84 7.36 -9.11 6.25
N ILE A 85 6.96 -9.26 4.99
CA ILE A 85 6.30 -10.48 4.51
C ILE A 85 7.27 -11.48 3.85
N PHE A 86 8.35 -10.99 3.25
CA PHE A 86 9.26 -11.84 2.47
C PHE A 86 10.65 -11.98 3.11
N LYS A 87 11.14 -10.96 3.83
CA LYS A 87 12.48 -11.00 4.45
C LYS A 87 12.44 -11.47 5.90
N ARG A 88 11.47 -10.99 6.68
CA ARG A 88 11.45 -11.22 8.13
C ARG A 88 10.74 -12.53 8.47
N ASN A 89 11.45 -13.47 9.09
CA ASN A 89 10.83 -14.69 9.61
C ASN A 89 10.12 -14.38 10.94
N LYS A 90 8.86 -13.92 10.84
CA LYS A 90 8.01 -13.50 11.96
C LYS A 90 6.92 -14.52 12.29
N LYS A 91 7.21 -15.83 12.20
CA LYS A 91 6.24 -16.87 12.60
C LYS A 91 5.72 -16.60 14.02
N GLY A 92 4.40 -16.47 14.15
CA GLY A 92 3.73 -16.21 15.43
C GLY A 92 3.74 -14.76 15.92
N LYS A 93 4.20 -13.78 15.12
CA LYS A 93 4.06 -12.35 15.45
C LYS A 93 2.91 -11.71 14.67
N TYR A 94 2.21 -10.80 15.35
CA TYR A 94 1.25 -9.89 14.73
C TYR A 94 2.00 -8.66 14.18
N ILE A 95 1.66 -8.27 12.97
CA ILE A 95 2.25 -7.13 12.27
C ILE A 95 1.10 -6.18 11.95
N ILE A 96 1.17 -4.94 12.45
CA ILE A 96 0.12 -3.95 12.23
C ILE A 96 0.75 -2.77 11.49
N PHE A 97 0.23 -2.48 10.31
CA PHE A 97 0.52 -1.27 9.55
C PHE A 97 -0.62 -0.29 9.75
N VAL A 98 -0.29 0.93 10.15
CA VAL A 98 -1.24 2.05 10.25
C VAL A 98 -0.78 3.12 9.27
N ILE A 99 -1.62 3.49 8.31
CA ILE A 99 -1.25 4.36 7.20
C ILE A 99 -2.30 5.47 7.06
N GLU A 100 -1.87 6.72 7.16
CA GLU A 100 -2.74 7.87 6.95
C GLU A 100 -2.71 8.28 5.48
N GLN A 101 -3.90 8.38 4.87
CA GLN A 101 -4.13 8.91 3.52
C GLN A 101 -3.09 8.45 2.49
N PRO A 102 -2.91 7.12 2.30
CA PRO A 102 -1.92 6.60 1.39
C PRO A 102 -2.17 6.99 -0.07
N GLU A 103 -3.36 7.51 -0.40
CA GLU A 103 -3.74 8.00 -1.72
C GLU A 103 -3.31 9.43 -2.05
N LEU A 104 -2.82 10.19 -1.06
CA LEU A 104 -2.54 11.61 -1.23
C LEU A 104 -1.54 11.82 -2.39
N HIS A 105 -1.84 12.75 -3.30
CA HIS A 105 -1.03 13.05 -4.49
C HIS A 105 -0.78 11.88 -5.47
N LEU A 106 -1.50 10.76 -5.33
CA LEU A 106 -1.42 9.65 -6.27
C LEU A 106 -2.49 9.75 -7.35
N HIS A 107 -2.08 9.38 -8.56
CA HIS A 107 -3.02 9.15 -9.64
C HIS A 107 -4.01 8.04 -9.25
N PRO A 108 -5.30 8.11 -9.62
CA PRO A 108 -6.29 7.09 -9.28
C PRO A 108 -5.87 5.66 -9.62
N GLU A 109 -5.17 5.46 -10.74
CA GLU A 109 -4.61 4.15 -11.11
C GLU A 109 -3.67 3.57 -10.03
N TYR A 110 -2.83 4.42 -9.42
CA TYR A 110 -1.93 3.98 -8.35
C TYR A 110 -2.65 3.75 -7.02
N GLN A 111 -3.75 4.45 -6.78
CA GLN A 111 -4.63 4.19 -5.63
C GLN A 111 -5.28 2.80 -5.74
N ALA A 112 -5.75 2.44 -6.93
CA ALA A 112 -6.26 1.09 -7.22
C ALA A 112 -5.17 0.02 -7.04
N LYS A 113 -3.99 0.22 -7.65
CA LYS A 113 -2.84 -0.70 -7.49
C LYS A 113 -2.45 -0.90 -6.02
N LEU A 114 -2.50 0.16 -5.21
CA LEU A 114 -2.19 0.06 -3.79
C LEU A 114 -3.23 -0.75 -3.01
N SER A 115 -4.52 -0.59 -3.34
CA SER A 115 -5.60 -1.38 -2.75
C SER A 115 -5.48 -2.87 -3.12
N ILE A 116 -5.17 -3.16 -4.39
CA ILE A 116 -4.88 -4.53 -4.85
C ILE A 116 -3.67 -5.10 -4.10
N LEU A 117 -2.60 -4.32 -3.92
CA LEU A 117 -1.43 -4.76 -3.16
C LEU A 117 -1.82 -5.13 -1.72
N PHE A 118 -2.58 -4.28 -1.04
CA PHE A 118 -3.03 -4.52 0.34
C PHE A 118 -3.84 -5.81 0.44
N SER A 119 -4.80 -6.03 -0.47
CA SER A 119 -5.58 -7.27 -0.53
C SER A 119 -4.69 -8.49 -0.73
N ARG A 120 -3.80 -8.46 -1.74
CA ARG A 120 -2.87 -9.56 -2.05
C ARG A 120 -1.97 -9.90 -0.86
N ILE A 121 -1.41 -8.88 -0.19
CA ILE A 121 -0.42 -9.10 0.85
C ILE A 121 -1.04 -9.63 2.15
N VAL A 122 -2.29 -9.26 2.44
CA VAL A 122 -3.07 -9.85 3.54
C VAL A 122 -3.30 -11.33 3.29
N THR A 123 -3.73 -11.72 2.08
CA THR A 123 -3.92 -13.13 1.70
C THR A 123 -2.60 -13.91 1.77
N ILE A 124 -1.50 -13.37 1.21
CA ILE A 124 -0.17 -14.00 1.30
C ILE A 124 0.29 -14.16 2.76
N ALA A 125 0.03 -13.17 3.61
CA ALA A 125 0.37 -13.24 5.02
C ALA A 125 -0.43 -14.34 5.74
N LYS A 126 -1.73 -14.43 5.48
CA LYS A 126 -2.64 -15.47 5.99
C LYS A 126 -2.16 -16.87 5.61
N ASP A 127 -1.82 -17.10 4.34
CA ASP A 127 -1.28 -18.37 3.83
C ASP A 127 0.04 -18.77 4.50
N LYS A 128 0.86 -17.78 4.88
CA LYS A 128 2.12 -18.00 5.62
C LYS A 128 1.92 -18.16 7.13
N GLY A 129 0.70 -18.04 7.65
CA GLY A 129 0.39 -18.05 9.08
C GLY A 129 0.91 -16.81 9.82
N LEU A 130 1.01 -15.67 9.14
CA LEU A 130 1.40 -14.38 9.70
C LEU A 130 0.15 -13.54 10.02
N GLY A 131 0.10 -12.94 11.21
CA GLY A 131 -1.00 -12.08 11.62
C GLY A 131 -0.82 -10.65 11.12
N LEU A 132 -0.87 -10.42 9.81
CA LEU A 132 -0.81 -9.08 9.21
C LEU A 132 -2.16 -8.36 9.31
N ARG A 133 -2.14 -7.10 9.74
CA ARG A 133 -3.29 -6.18 9.68
C ARG A 133 -2.84 -4.86 9.08
N ILE A 134 -3.60 -4.37 8.11
CA ILE A 134 -3.40 -3.05 7.53
C ILE A 134 -4.61 -2.21 7.92
N ILE A 135 -4.37 -1.08 8.58
CA ILE A 135 -5.36 -0.08 8.94
C ILE A 135 -4.96 1.16 8.15
N PHE A 136 -5.81 1.63 7.25
CA PHE A 136 -5.53 2.84 6.52
C PHE A 136 -6.74 3.77 6.48
N GLU A 137 -6.48 5.06 6.62
CA GLU A 137 -7.46 6.12 6.43
C GLU A 137 -7.48 6.49 4.95
N THR A 138 -8.66 6.57 4.33
CA THR A 138 -8.77 7.03 2.95
C THR A 138 -10.05 7.83 2.70
N HIS A 139 -9.94 8.81 1.82
CA HIS A 139 -11.05 9.51 1.19
C HIS A 139 -11.24 9.10 -0.27
N SER A 140 -10.45 8.15 -0.77
CA SER A 140 -10.50 7.71 -2.15
C SER A 140 -11.64 6.74 -2.39
N LYS A 141 -12.62 7.18 -3.20
CA LYS A 141 -13.62 6.27 -3.80
C LYS A 141 -12.94 5.14 -4.58
N THR A 142 -11.89 5.45 -5.32
CA THR A 142 -11.14 4.48 -6.12
C THR A 142 -10.59 3.36 -5.24
N MET A 143 -10.00 3.67 -4.08
CA MET A 143 -9.48 2.62 -3.18
C MET A 143 -10.60 1.74 -2.64
N VAL A 144 -11.70 2.33 -2.20
CA VAL A 144 -12.84 1.59 -1.64
C VAL A 144 -13.49 0.70 -2.72
N ASP A 145 -13.74 1.24 -3.92
CA ASP A 145 -14.30 0.47 -5.03
C ASP A 145 -13.38 -0.70 -5.39
N THR A 146 -12.06 -0.47 -5.48
CA THR A 146 -11.09 -1.52 -5.80
C THR A 146 -11.00 -2.61 -4.73
N LEU A 147 -11.28 -2.31 -3.45
CA LEU A 147 -11.43 -3.37 -2.44
C LEU A 147 -12.63 -4.27 -2.75
N GLY A 148 -13.74 -3.70 -3.21
CA GLY A 148 -14.90 -4.45 -3.70
C GLY A 148 -14.53 -5.34 -4.89
N ASP A 149 -13.86 -4.77 -5.89
CA ASP A 149 -13.36 -5.52 -7.06
C ASP A 149 -12.46 -6.68 -6.63
N CYS A 150 -11.57 -6.48 -5.64
CA CYS A 150 -10.71 -7.53 -5.10
C CYS A 150 -11.48 -8.67 -4.44
N ILE A 151 -12.63 -8.39 -3.83
CA ILE A 151 -13.49 -9.41 -3.24
C ILE A 151 -14.21 -10.19 -4.34
N GLU A 152 -14.76 -9.50 -5.34
CA GLU A 152 -15.38 -10.13 -6.52
C GLU A 152 -14.39 -11.07 -7.23
N ASP A 153 -13.15 -10.61 -7.42
CA ASP A 153 -12.05 -11.36 -8.05
C ASP A 153 -11.42 -12.42 -7.13
N LYS A 154 -11.91 -12.58 -5.90
CA LYS A 154 -11.42 -13.54 -4.89
C LYS A 154 -9.93 -13.38 -4.55
N ILE A 155 -9.43 -12.15 -4.60
CA ILE A 155 -8.08 -11.79 -4.16
C ILE A 155 -8.02 -11.78 -2.62
N ILE A 156 -9.09 -11.36 -1.96
CA ILE A 156 -9.25 -11.31 -0.50
C ILE A 156 -10.68 -11.74 -0.13
N GLU A 157 -10.85 -12.37 1.03
CA GLU A 157 -12.19 -12.74 1.53
C GLU A 157 -12.90 -11.49 2.09
N LYS A 158 -14.22 -11.37 1.88
CA LYS A 158 -14.99 -10.24 2.41
C LYS A 158 -14.82 -10.05 3.93
N ASP A 159 -14.66 -11.14 4.67
CA ASP A 159 -14.53 -11.13 6.14
C ASP A 159 -13.14 -10.65 6.61
N ASP A 160 -12.16 -10.57 5.69
CA ASP A 160 -10.84 -9.99 5.95
C ASP A 160 -10.86 -8.44 5.78
N VAL A 161 -11.96 -7.85 5.31
CA VAL A 161 -12.11 -6.41 5.06
C VAL A 161 -13.21 -5.81 5.94
N ASN A 162 -12.92 -4.67 6.58
CA ASN A 162 -13.91 -3.93 7.38
C ASN A 162 -13.80 -2.44 7.08
N ILE A 163 -14.94 -1.74 7.01
CA ILE A 163 -14.97 -0.29 6.80
C ILE A 163 -15.54 0.41 8.02
N VAL A 164 -14.79 1.40 8.52
CA VAL A 164 -15.24 2.30 9.58
C VAL A 164 -15.45 3.68 8.97
N LEU A 165 -16.65 4.21 9.13
CA LEU A 165 -17.07 5.49 8.58
C LEU A 165 -17.14 6.52 9.70
N PHE A 166 -16.51 7.68 9.46
CA PHE A 166 -16.53 8.82 10.36
C PHE A 166 -17.29 9.96 9.69
N GLN A 167 -18.44 10.34 10.26
CA GLN A 167 -19.30 11.39 9.72
C GLN A 167 -19.50 12.49 10.75
N LYS A 168 -19.42 13.75 10.32
CA LYS A 168 -19.73 14.89 11.19
C LYS A 168 -21.21 15.22 11.08
N GLU A 169 -21.95 15.04 12.17
CA GLU A 169 -23.32 15.53 12.25
C GLU A 169 -23.36 16.94 12.83
N SER A 170 -24.22 17.79 12.26
CA SER A 170 -24.31 19.23 12.53
C SER A 170 -24.41 19.57 14.03
N ASN A 171 -25.03 18.68 14.82
CA ASN A 171 -25.38 18.95 16.22
C ASN A 171 -24.84 17.92 17.24
N GLN A 172 -24.14 16.86 16.82
CA GLN A 172 -23.78 15.74 17.72
C GLN A 172 -22.29 15.33 17.68
N GLY A 173 -21.45 16.06 16.95
CA GLY A 173 -20.03 15.72 16.81
C GLY A 173 -19.81 14.62 15.74
N THR A 174 -18.72 13.86 15.86
CA THR A 174 -18.41 12.78 14.93
C THR A 174 -19.18 11.52 15.30
N VAL A 175 -20.04 11.06 14.40
CA VAL A 175 -20.76 9.78 14.47
C VAL A 175 -19.92 8.72 13.76
N ILE A 176 -19.78 7.55 14.40
CA ILE A 176 -19.05 6.41 13.86
C ILE A 176 -20.07 5.36 13.43
N SER A 177 -19.99 4.91 12.18
CA SER A 177 -20.77 3.79 11.66
C SER A 177 -19.86 2.78 10.97
N PHE A 178 -20.39 1.59 10.71
CA PHE A 178 -19.65 0.52 10.05
C PHE A 178 -20.30 0.17 8.73
N SER A 179 -19.48 -0.24 7.77
CA SER A 179 -19.88 -0.76 6.47
C SER A 179 -19.01 -1.97 6.16
N ASP A 180 -19.50 -2.80 5.26
CA ASP A 180 -18.90 -4.07 4.89
C ASP A 180 -19.20 -4.35 3.41
N PHE A 181 -18.63 -5.44 2.90
CA PHE A 181 -18.86 -5.93 1.56
C PHE A 181 -19.65 -7.24 1.57
N ASP A 182 -20.50 -7.45 0.57
CA ASP A 182 -21.09 -8.77 0.30
C ASP A 182 -20.13 -9.69 -0.47
N GLU A 183 -20.60 -10.90 -0.80
CA GLU A 183 -19.85 -11.91 -1.56
C GLU A 183 -19.54 -11.50 -3.02
N GLN A 184 -20.18 -10.45 -3.51
CA GLN A 184 -19.98 -9.89 -4.85
C GLN A 184 -19.13 -8.62 -4.80
N GLY A 185 -18.63 -8.21 -3.63
CA GLY A 185 -17.85 -6.99 -3.48
C GLY A 185 -18.67 -5.71 -3.49
N TYR A 186 -20.00 -5.78 -3.33
CA TYR A 186 -20.84 -4.60 -3.18
C TYR A 186 -20.86 -4.11 -1.75
N LEU A 187 -20.85 -2.79 -1.59
CA LEU A 187 -20.91 -2.13 -0.29
C LEU A 187 -22.30 -2.24 0.35
N ASN A 188 -22.35 -2.79 1.56
CA ASN A 188 -23.53 -2.79 2.41
C ASN A 188 -23.49 -1.64 3.41
N HIS A 189 -24.67 -1.15 3.80
CA HIS A 189 -24.81 -0.09 4.81
C HIS A 189 -24.02 1.20 4.47
N TRP A 190 -23.75 1.43 3.19
CA TRP A 190 -23.00 2.59 2.76
C TRP A 190 -23.87 3.86 2.78
N PRO A 191 -23.38 4.96 3.38
CA PRO A 191 -24.10 6.23 3.43
C PRO A 191 -24.38 6.79 2.04
N VAL A 192 -25.65 7.08 1.77
CA VAL A 192 -26.09 7.70 0.53
C VAL A 192 -25.37 9.04 0.35
N GLY A 193 -24.75 9.24 -0.82
CA GLY A 193 -24.13 10.51 -1.17
C GLY A 193 -22.73 10.74 -0.57
N PHE A 194 -22.12 9.78 0.11
CA PHE A 194 -20.81 9.94 0.76
C PHE A 194 -19.70 10.47 -0.18
N PHE A 195 -19.62 9.92 -1.39
CA PHE A 195 -18.67 10.38 -2.41
C PHE A 195 -19.22 11.46 -3.35
N SER A 196 -20.46 11.92 -3.12
CA SER A 196 -21.11 12.87 -4.03
C SER A 196 -20.63 14.33 -3.84
N GLY A 197 -19.88 14.61 -2.77
CA GLY A 197 -19.41 15.95 -2.44
C GLY A 197 -20.54 16.96 -2.15
N ARG A 198 -21.79 16.50 -2.09
CA ARG A 198 -22.96 17.30 -1.73
C ARG A 198 -23.46 16.81 -0.37
N LEU A 199 -23.26 17.66 0.63
CA LEU A 199 -24.01 17.59 1.89
C LEU A 199 -25.47 17.99 1.64
#